data_AF-A0A7K3VLV6-F1
#
_entry.id   AF-A0A7K3VLV6-F1
#
_cell.length_a   1.000
_cell.length_b   1.000
_cell.length_c   1.000
_cell.angle_alpha   90.00
_cell.angle_beta   90.00
_cell.angle_gamma   90.00
#
_symmetry.space_group_name_H-M   'P 1'
#
loop_
_entity.id
_entity.type
_entity.pdbx_description
1 polymer ?
#
loop_
_entity_poly.entity_id
_entity_poly.type
_entity_poly.pdbx_seq_one_letter_code
_entity_poly.pdbx_strand_id
1 'polypeptide(L)'
;MQIPIIDLRRFFEGEAPLVRPDWLLPQADTEFLRAFGALRHRRLGGLAGWVGEGIVCRASRALTFPEGLVSTYFGKQAWRVWGVNKTFFHDGTAVSKLEVSYKIARNTAKAASVNNVVLAMLERPVRVPGHADRRDWMLGQVGKAIASKFLDASSSKDARARNRSKDLVSSGRPCVFIQHTSRKSGNIPPHAREFILPVEYVETAWGLRQGKAAGIRVFYWQVKFQGQLVPVFYCQHDDASKEAARNLRLYLSRMWTEIECLAGCLRAISRGALAVEPRGAEAQELQKYINDAIKHIKRLGSNSSKIVGHDIYDIGYSVFETFNEQDVTRLEKALDVLEFRRNVVRAVKDMGTGSAPTTVIITQGVYMTKETYSFGPGSQLNQVQSGASATIGGPDNRTQTQIVNNTLTGLSAELEQLVLAAIKSGKLSLDGIEHEKTKEIVLEAQKPEPNATKILGALGTIEGALNHVSGIGEKIHAIADMIKSVL
;
A
#
# COMPACT_ATOMS: atom_id res chain seq x y z
N MET A 1 -16.39 -5.93 -3.31
CA MET A 1 -16.06 -5.18 -4.55
C MET A 1 -15.87 -3.71 -4.22
N GLN A 2 -15.07 -3.00 -5.01
CA GLN A 2 -14.87 -1.57 -4.93
C GLN A 2 -14.99 -0.96 -6.32
N ILE A 3 -15.55 0.25 -6.38
CA ILE A 3 -15.71 1.06 -7.59
C ILE A 3 -15.01 2.40 -7.32
N PRO A 4 -13.81 2.64 -7.86
CA PRO A 4 -13.15 3.95 -7.82
C PRO A 4 -13.95 4.99 -8.60
N ILE A 5 -14.02 6.20 -8.05
CA ILE A 5 -14.54 7.40 -8.70
C ILE A 5 -13.42 8.43 -8.68
N ILE A 6 -13.23 9.08 -9.81
CA ILE A 6 -12.14 10.01 -10.10
C ILE A 6 -12.78 11.39 -10.14
N ASP A 7 -12.39 12.29 -9.24
CA ASP A 7 -12.98 13.63 -9.10
C ASP A 7 -11.96 14.74 -9.39
N LEU A 8 -11.90 15.16 -10.64
CA LEU A 8 -10.91 16.12 -11.12
C LEU A 8 -11.30 17.59 -10.86
N ARG A 9 -12.49 17.85 -10.31
CA ARG A 9 -13.03 19.20 -10.10
C ARG A 9 -12.19 20.08 -9.16
N ARG A 10 -11.42 19.47 -8.26
CA ARG A 10 -10.45 20.18 -7.39
C ARG A 10 -9.29 20.81 -8.16
N PHE A 11 -9.09 20.43 -9.43
CA PHE A 11 -8.03 20.93 -10.31
C PHE A 11 -8.59 21.76 -11.48
N PHE A 12 -9.82 22.29 -11.36
CA PHE A 12 -10.47 23.04 -12.44
C PHE A 12 -11.21 24.25 -11.86
N GLU A 13 -10.91 25.43 -12.39
CA GLU A 13 -11.46 26.69 -11.88
C GLU A 13 -13.00 26.73 -12.04
N GLY A 14 -13.70 27.21 -11.00
CA GLY A 14 -15.15 27.43 -11.04
C GLY A 14 -16.03 26.16 -11.03
N GLU A 15 -15.45 24.96 -10.93
CA GLU A 15 -16.19 23.68 -10.88
C GLU A 15 -16.09 22.94 -9.54
N ALA A 16 -15.62 23.62 -8.49
CA ALA A 16 -15.38 23.03 -7.17
C ALA A 16 -16.58 22.22 -6.62
N PRO A 17 -16.33 21.07 -5.95
CA PRO A 17 -17.37 20.34 -5.22
C PRO A 17 -18.06 21.21 -4.17
N LEU A 18 -19.28 20.83 -3.77
CA LEU A 18 -19.97 21.44 -2.63
C LEU A 18 -19.06 21.42 -1.38
N VAL A 19 -19.02 22.55 -0.67
CA VAL A 19 -18.29 22.72 0.60
C VAL A 19 -18.69 21.69 1.67
N ARG A 20 -19.91 21.14 1.60
CA ARG A 20 -20.38 20.07 2.50
C ARG A 20 -20.75 18.79 1.74
N PRO A 21 -20.38 17.60 2.25
CA PRO A 21 -19.60 17.38 3.49
C PRO A 21 -18.15 17.86 3.33
N ASP A 22 -17.54 18.37 4.40
CA ASP A 22 -16.13 18.75 4.37
C ASP A 22 -15.27 17.48 4.38
N TRP A 23 -14.85 17.02 3.20
CA TRP A 23 -14.05 15.80 3.09
C TRP A 23 -12.63 15.90 3.66
N LEU A 24 -12.13 17.10 3.97
CA LEU A 24 -10.82 17.28 4.62
C LEU A 24 -10.94 17.14 6.14
N LEU A 25 -12.00 17.69 6.74
CA LEU A 25 -12.31 17.60 8.17
C LEU A 25 -13.74 17.10 8.43
N PRO A 26 -14.08 15.87 8.00
CA PRO A 26 -15.45 15.39 7.94
C PRO A 26 -16.08 15.21 9.33
N GLN A 27 -17.26 15.79 9.52
CA GLN A 27 -18.00 15.66 10.77
C GLN A 27 -18.95 14.46 10.71
N ALA A 28 -18.52 13.35 11.30
CA ALA A 28 -19.36 12.18 11.48
C ALA A 28 -20.64 12.54 12.25
N ASP A 29 -21.73 11.85 11.90
CA ASP A 29 -23.07 12.00 12.47
C ASP A 29 -23.79 13.33 12.16
N THR A 30 -23.07 14.44 11.96
CA THR A 30 -23.58 15.76 11.53
C THR A 30 -23.77 15.86 10.01
N GLU A 31 -22.82 15.38 9.21
CA GLU A 31 -22.81 15.61 7.75
C GLU A 31 -23.36 14.43 6.92
N PHE A 32 -23.69 14.71 5.66
CA PHE A 32 -24.16 13.70 4.71
C PHE A 32 -23.81 14.04 3.26
N LEU A 33 -23.62 13.00 2.45
CA LEU A 33 -23.58 13.11 0.99
C LEU A 33 -25.01 12.95 0.44
N ARG A 34 -25.48 13.96 -0.30
CA ARG A 34 -26.82 13.98 -0.91
C ARG A 34 -27.07 12.71 -1.73
N ALA A 35 -28.28 12.17 -1.71
CA ALA A 35 -28.65 10.93 -2.42
C ALA A 35 -27.81 9.64 -2.13
N PHE A 36 -26.79 9.69 -1.25
CA PHE A 36 -25.99 8.54 -0.82
C PHE A 36 -26.35 8.14 0.62
N GLY A 37 -26.13 9.03 1.59
CA GLY A 37 -26.31 8.75 3.01
C GLY A 37 -25.45 9.63 3.93
N ALA A 38 -25.58 9.42 5.23
CA ALA A 38 -24.88 10.22 6.25
C ALA A 38 -23.45 9.72 6.52
N LEU A 39 -22.56 10.64 6.92
CA LEU A 39 -21.21 10.33 7.34
C LEU A 39 -21.24 9.71 8.75
N ARG A 40 -20.38 8.72 8.98
CA ARG A 40 -20.29 7.93 10.21
C ARG A 40 -18.86 7.48 10.44
N HIS A 41 -18.47 7.32 11.70
CA HIS A 41 -17.22 6.62 12.02
C HIS A 41 -17.25 5.19 11.46
N ARG A 42 -16.17 4.77 10.80
CA ARG A 42 -15.96 3.39 10.37
C ARG A 42 -15.83 2.54 11.65
N ARG A 43 -16.70 1.55 11.85
CA ARG A 43 -16.90 0.78 13.11
C ARG A 43 -15.60 0.32 13.83
N LEU A 44 -14.53 0.07 13.09
CA LEU A 44 -13.26 -0.46 13.61
C LEU A 44 -12.09 0.50 13.33
N GLY A 45 -12.36 1.81 13.20
CA GLY A 45 -11.38 2.83 12.83
C GLY A 45 -11.00 2.82 11.34
N GLY A 46 -10.14 3.78 10.97
CA GLY A 46 -9.52 3.89 9.64
C GLY A 46 -8.27 3.02 9.51
N LEU A 47 -7.31 3.46 8.71
CA LEU A 47 -5.96 2.91 8.64
C LEU A 47 -4.98 3.96 9.16
N ALA A 48 -3.99 3.54 9.96
CA ALA A 48 -2.99 4.46 10.52
C ALA A 48 -2.21 5.18 9.41
N GLY A 49 -1.93 6.48 9.60
CA GLY A 49 -1.28 7.31 8.58
C GLY A 49 -2.11 7.64 7.34
N TRP A 50 -3.40 7.25 7.28
CA TRP A 50 -4.31 7.58 6.18
C TRP A 50 -5.46 8.47 6.65
N VAL A 51 -5.38 9.75 6.32
CA VAL A 51 -6.40 10.76 6.69
C VAL A 51 -7.75 10.38 6.08
N GLY A 52 -8.83 10.62 6.82
CA GLY A 52 -10.21 10.44 6.37
C GLY A 52 -10.74 8.99 6.38
N GLU A 53 -9.94 7.94 6.23
CA GLU A 53 -10.41 6.53 6.15
C GLU A 53 -11.20 6.04 7.39
N GLY A 54 -11.08 6.75 8.51
CA GLY A 54 -11.85 6.53 9.74
C GLY A 54 -13.29 7.05 9.71
N ILE A 55 -13.66 7.88 8.74
CA ILE A 55 -15.02 8.44 8.58
C ILE A 55 -15.50 8.16 7.14
N VAL A 56 -16.68 7.55 7.01
CA VAL A 56 -17.23 7.11 5.72
C VAL A 56 -18.70 7.46 5.61
N CYS A 57 -19.16 7.77 4.41
CA CYS A 57 -20.58 7.88 4.11
C CYS A 57 -21.20 6.47 4.08
N ARG A 58 -22.24 6.23 4.90
CA ARG A 58 -23.06 5.01 4.81
C ARG A 58 -23.97 5.10 3.59
N ALA A 59 -23.43 4.69 2.45
CA ALA A 59 -23.99 4.84 1.10
C ALA A 59 -25.18 3.91 0.80
N SER A 60 -26.14 3.82 1.72
CA SER A 60 -27.32 2.94 1.62
C SER A 60 -28.17 3.22 0.37
N ARG A 61 -28.19 4.47 -0.10
CA ARG A 61 -28.94 4.91 -1.29
C ARG A 61 -28.12 5.00 -2.57
N ALA A 62 -26.81 4.73 -2.57
CA ALA A 62 -25.98 4.82 -3.78
C ALA A 62 -26.50 3.90 -4.90
N LEU A 63 -26.63 2.61 -4.58
CA LEU A 63 -27.27 1.58 -5.40
C LEU A 63 -28.18 0.67 -4.57
N THR A 64 -29.11 -0.02 -5.22
CA THR A 64 -30.01 -1.04 -4.65
C THR A 64 -29.90 -2.34 -5.46
N PHE A 65 -30.34 -3.44 -4.86
CA PHE A 65 -30.39 -4.75 -5.53
C PHE A 65 -31.88 -5.07 -5.75
N PRO A 66 -32.39 -5.08 -7.00
CA PRO A 66 -33.83 -5.18 -7.26
C PRO A 66 -34.41 -6.52 -6.79
N GLU A 67 -33.67 -7.62 -6.99
CA GLU A 67 -33.98 -8.97 -6.48
C GLU A 67 -33.67 -9.15 -4.98
N GLY A 68 -33.25 -8.08 -4.29
CA GLY A 68 -32.70 -8.19 -2.95
C GLY A 68 -31.38 -8.98 -2.88
N LEU A 69 -31.06 -9.40 -1.66
CA LEU A 69 -29.77 -9.97 -1.25
C LEU A 69 -29.91 -11.10 -0.23
N VAL A 70 -31.15 -11.44 0.14
CA VAL A 70 -31.44 -12.41 1.20
C VAL A 70 -31.65 -13.75 0.52
N SER A 71 -30.74 -14.69 0.76
CA SER A 71 -30.87 -16.10 0.34
C SER A 71 -30.87 -16.38 -1.17
N THR A 72 -30.37 -15.47 -2.00
CA THR A 72 -30.09 -15.74 -3.42
C THR A 72 -28.76 -16.48 -3.59
N TYR A 73 -28.74 -17.52 -4.43
CA TYR A 73 -27.53 -18.28 -4.75
C TYR A 73 -26.72 -17.64 -5.88
N PHE A 74 -25.39 -17.54 -5.73
CA PHE A 74 -24.51 -17.08 -6.82
C PHE A 74 -24.28 -18.19 -7.86
N GLY A 75 -24.98 -18.08 -8.98
CA GLY A 75 -24.96 -19.05 -10.07
C GLY A 75 -25.67 -20.37 -9.71
N LYS A 76 -25.46 -21.42 -10.52
CA LYS A 76 -26.00 -22.77 -10.26
C LYS A 76 -25.44 -23.44 -8.98
N GLN A 77 -24.51 -22.80 -8.29
CA GLN A 77 -23.82 -23.34 -7.12
C GLN A 77 -24.29 -22.58 -5.88
N ALA A 78 -24.79 -23.31 -4.89
CA ALA A 78 -25.51 -22.70 -3.78
C ALA A 78 -24.55 -21.97 -2.82
N TRP A 79 -24.34 -20.68 -3.07
CA TRP A 79 -23.65 -19.75 -2.17
C TRP A 79 -24.67 -18.85 -1.49
N ARG A 80 -24.81 -18.92 -0.16
CA ARG A 80 -25.68 -18.02 0.59
C ARG A 80 -24.99 -16.66 0.72
N VAL A 81 -25.66 -15.60 0.28
CA VAL A 81 -25.19 -14.21 0.39
C VAL A 81 -26.01 -13.50 1.47
N TRP A 82 -25.38 -12.64 2.28
CA TRP A 82 -26.07 -11.76 3.22
C TRP A 82 -25.20 -10.59 3.70
N GLY A 83 -25.83 -9.66 4.44
CA GLY A 83 -25.12 -8.63 5.19
C GLY A 83 -24.40 -7.60 4.31
N VAL A 84 -25.08 -7.08 3.28
CA VAL A 84 -24.50 -6.05 2.42
C VAL A 84 -24.25 -4.75 3.19
N ASN A 85 -23.00 -4.31 3.15
CA ASN A 85 -22.60 -2.96 3.52
C ASN A 85 -22.22 -2.17 2.25
N LYS A 86 -22.60 -0.90 2.23
CA LYS A 86 -22.25 0.06 1.18
C LYS A 86 -21.61 1.27 1.85
N THR A 87 -20.32 1.49 1.61
CA THR A 87 -19.55 2.59 2.19
C THR A 87 -18.94 3.42 1.08
N PHE A 88 -19.16 4.74 1.12
CA PHE A 88 -18.54 5.68 0.21
C PHE A 88 -17.49 6.50 0.97
N PHE A 89 -16.36 6.74 0.33
CA PHE A 89 -15.24 7.50 0.86
C PHE A 89 -14.70 8.44 -0.21
N HIS A 90 -14.24 9.61 0.20
CA HIS A 90 -13.59 10.64 -0.59
C HIS A 90 -12.62 11.37 0.35
N ASP A 91 -11.44 11.73 -0.13
CA ASP A 91 -10.35 12.31 0.68
C ASP A 91 -10.19 13.83 0.58
N GLY A 92 -11.19 14.53 0.05
CA GLY A 92 -11.11 15.96 -0.25
C GLY A 92 -10.22 16.35 -1.44
N THR A 93 -9.57 15.41 -2.12
CA THR A 93 -8.80 15.66 -3.35
C THR A 93 -9.53 15.06 -4.56
N ALA A 94 -8.93 14.10 -5.27
CA ALA A 94 -9.52 13.43 -6.42
C ALA A 94 -9.95 11.97 -6.15
N VAL A 95 -9.62 11.41 -4.99
CA VAL A 95 -9.72 9.97 -4.75
C VAL A 95 -11.01 9.62 -4.02
N SER A 96 -11.94 9.05 -4.77
CA SER A 96 -13.22 8.57 -4.25
C SER A 96 -13.42 7.07 -4.50
N LYS A 97 -14.15 6.38 -3.61
CA LYS A 97 -14.53 4.97 -3.82
C LYS A 97 -15.87 4.62 -3.21
N LEU A 98 -16.66 3.82 -3.94
CA LEU A 98 -17.79 3.07 -3.39
C LEU A 98 -17.36 1.62 -3.12
N GLU A 99 -17.31 1.25 -1.85
CA GLU A 99 -17.14 -0.14 -1.40
C GLU A 99 -18.53 -0.82 -1.30
N VAL A 100 -18.67 -1.99 -1.95
CA VAL A 100 -19.84 -2.87 -1.83
C VAL A 100 -19.34 -4.21 -1.29
N SER A 101 -19.70 -4.51 -0.04
CA SER A 101 -19.18 -5.65 0.71
C SER A 101 -20.33 -6.53 1.20
N TYR A 102 -20.13 -7.84 1.25
CA TYR A 102 -21.09 -8.80 1.77
C TYR A 102 -20.40 -10.05 2.31
N LYS A 103 -21.14 -10.84 3.10
CA LYS A 103 -20.74 -12.16 3.54
C LYS A 103 -21.26 -13.21 2.56
N ILE A 104 -20.43 -14.22 2.32
CA ILE A 104 -20.75 -15.38 1.49
C ILE A 104 -20.42 -16.62 2.32
N ALA A 105 -21.32 -17.61 2.34
CA ALA A 105 -21.00 -18.96 2.78
C ALA A 105 -21.42 -19.99 1.74
N ARG A 106 -20.67 -21.09 1.70
CA ARG A 106 -20.87 -22.22 0.80
C ARG A 106 -21.95 -23.13 1.39
N ASN A 107 -23.00 -23.43 0.62
CA ASN A 107 -24.10 -24.31 1.03
C ASN A 107 -23.91 -25.76 0.57
N THR A 108 -22.87 -26.07 -0.23
CA THR A 108 -22.67 -27.40 -0.84
C THR A 108 -21.25 -27.92 -0.70
N ALA A 109 -21.13 -29.24 -0.50
CA ALA A 109 -19.85 -29.96 -0.44
C ALA A 109 -18.98 -29.82 -1.71
N LYS A 110 -19.56 -29.60 -2.89
CA LYS A 110 -18.79 -29.45 -4.15
C LYS A 110 -17.89 -28.21 -4.16
N ALA A 111 -16.66 -28.36 -4.64
CA ALA A 111 -15.66 -27.30 -4.72
C ALA A 111 -15.96 -26.32 -5.86
N ALA A 112 -16.66 -25.24 -5.53
CA ALA A 112 -16.93 -24.14 -6.46
C ALA A 112 -15.68 -23.28 -6.68
N SER A 113 -15.41 -22.91 -7.94
CA SER A 113 -14.29 -22.03 -8.31
C SER A 113 -14.47 -20.63 -7.73
N VAL A 114 -13.39 -20.03 -7.22
CA VAL A 114 -13.42 -18.64 -6.73
C VAL A 114 -13.79 -17.70 -7.88
N ASN A 115 -13.36 -17.99 -9.11
CA ASN A 115 -13.75 -17.21 -10.31
C ASN A 115 -15.26 -17.21 -10.56
N ASN A 116 -15.96 -18.31 -10.29
CA ASN A 116 -17.42 -18.37 -10.47
C ASN A 116 -18.13 -17.42 -9.48
N VAL A 117 -17.60 -17.29 -8.26
CA VAL A 117 -18.10 -16.34 -7.25
C VAL A 117 -17.81 -14.89 -7.66
N VAL A 118 -16.63 -14.64 -8.23
CA VAL A 118 -16.25 -13.31 -8.78
C VAL A 118 -17.15 -12.92 -9.95
N LEU A 119 -17.38 -13.81 -10.92
CA LEU A 119 -18.23 -13.54 -12.08
C LEU A 119 -19.68 -13.33 -11.66
N ALA A 120 -20.27 -14.22 -10.86
CA ALA A 120 -21.63 -14.07 -10.36
C ALA A 120 -21.84 -12.81 -9.47
N MET A 121 -20.77 -12.31 -8.83
CA MET A 121 -20.78 -10.99 -8.20
C MET A 121 -20.88 -9.86 -9.24
N LEU A 122 -20.03 -9.88 -10.26
CA LEU A 122 -19.94 -8.81 -11.25
C LEU A 122 -21.20 -8.74 -12.12
N GLU A 123 -21.80 -9.90 -12.42
CA GLU A 123 -23.07 -10.04 -13.14
C GLU A 123 -24.29 -9.57 -12.34
N ARG A 124 -24.19 -9.43 -11.01
CA ARG A 124 -25.33 -9.20 -10.13
C ARG A 124 -26.09 -7.92 -10.53
N PRO A 125 -27.41 -7.99 -10.83
CA PRO A 125 -28.20 -6.81 -11.13
C PRO A 125 -28.25 -5.82 -9.97
N VAL A 126 -28.05 -4.54 -10.28
CA VAL A 126 -28.17 -3.40 -9.36
C VAL A 126 -28.85 -2.22 -10.05
N ARG A 127 -29.61 -1.45 -9.28
CA ARG A 127 -30.25 -0.22 -9.73
C ARG A 127 -29.63 0.99 -9.03
N VAL A 128 -29.48 2.10 -9.73
CA VAL A 128 -28.97 3.36 -9.16
C VAL A 128 -30.15 4.32 -8.93
N PRO A 129 -30.65 4.52 -7.69
CA PRO A 129 -31.83 5.33 -7.44
C PRO A 129 -31.64 6.77 -7.90
N GLY A 130 -32.61 7.30 -8.66
CA GLY A 130 -32.57 8.67 -9.20
C GLY A 130 -31.75 8.84 -10.48
N HIS A 131 -31.12 7.78 -11.01
CA HIS A 131 -30.46 7.84 -12.32
C HIS A 131 -31.51 7.84 -13.44
N ALA A 132 -31.31 8.68 -14.48
CA ALA A 132 -32.30 8.94 -15.53
C ALA A 132 -32.77 7.66 -16.26
N ASP A 133 -31.82 6.78 -16.61
CA ASP A 133 -32.03 5.53 -17.35
C ASP A 133 -33.01 4.55 -16.65
N ARG A 134 -33.13 4.60 -15.31
CA ARG A 134 -33.89 3.66 -14.44
C ARG A 134 -33.59 2.15 -14.60
N ARG A 135 -32.86 1.72 -15.64
CA ARG A 135 -32.49 0.33 -15.91
C ARG A 135 -31.68 -0.31 -14.79
N ASP A 136 -31.67 -1.63 -14.80
CA ASP A 136 -30.74 -2.43 -14.01
C ASP A 136 -29.39 -2.57 -14.73
N TRP A 137 -28.32 -2.56 -13.95
CA TRP A 137 -26.94 -2.63 -14.40
C TRP A 137 -26.29 -3.87 -13.79
N MET A 138 -25.35 -4.49 -14.50
CA MET A 138 -24.43 -5.42 -13.86
C MET A 138 -23.57 -4.65 -12.85
N LEU A 139 -23.38 -5.18 -11.64
CA LEU A 139 -22.57 -4.53 -10.60
C LEU A 139 -21.16 -4.19 -11.11
N GLY A 140 -20.56 -5.07 -11.93
CA GLY A 140 -19.27 -4.86 -12.60
C GLY A 140 -19.22 -3.67 -13.57
N GLN A 141 -20.36 -3.17 -14.05
CA GLN A 141 -20.47 -2.09 -15.03
C GLN A 141 -21.14 -0.81 -14.48
N VAL A 142 -21.63 -0.82 -13.24
CA VAL A 142 -22.41 0.29 -12.67
C VAL A 142 -21.60 1.58 -12.44
N GLY A 143 -20.27 1.52 -12.56
CA GLY A 143 -19.35 2.60 -12.23
C GLY A 143 -19.69 3.97 -12.83
N LYS A 144 -19.99 4.04 -14.14
CA LYS A 144 -20.37 5.30 -14.80
C LYS A 144 -21.64 5.93 -14.19
N ALA A 145 -22.64 5.11 -13.88
CA ALA A 145 -23.89 5.58 -13.27
C ALA A 145 -23.69 6.05 -11.82
N ILE A 146 -22.77 5.42 -11.08
CA ILE A 146 -22.38 5.88 -9.73
C ILE A 146 -21.58 7.19 -9.79
N ALA A 147 -20.65 7.33 -10.74
CA ALA A 147 -19.88 8.56 -10.95
C ALA A 147 -20.81 9.75 -11.31
N SER A 148 -21.73 9.58 -12.27
CA SER A 148 -22.75 10.59 -12.59
C SER A 148 -23.60 10.97 -11.37
N LYS A 149 -24.02 9.97 -10.57
CA LYS A 149 -24.79 10.23 -9.36
C LYS A 149 -23.97 10.92 -8.26
N PHE A 150 -22.67 10.62 -8.16
CA PHE A 150 -21.77 11.31 -7.25
C PHE A 150 -21.60 12.78 -7.66
N LEU A 151 -21.47 13.07 -8.96
CA LEU A 151 -21.48 14.42 -9.50
C LEU A 151 -22.78 15.16 -9.12
N ASP A 152 -23.96 14.58 -9.42
CA ASP A 152 -25.26 15.16 -9.02
C ASP A 152 -25.38 15.40 -7.50
N ALA A 153 -24.80 14.52 -6.68
CA ALA A 153 -24.82 14.59 -5.23
C ALA A 153 -23.89 15.66 -4.64
N SER A 154 -22.82 16.01 -5.36
CA SER A 154 -21.70 16.82 -4.86
C SER A 154 -21.46 18.11 -5.66
N SER A 155 -22.30 18.43 -6.64
CA SER A 155 -22.29 19.72 -7.36
C SER A 155 -23.43 20.64 -6.92
N SER A 156 -23.35 21.91 -7.33
CA SER A 156 -24.44 22.88 -7.18
C SER A 156 -25.69 22.48 -7.98
N LYS A 157 -26.80 23.20 -7.75
CA LYS A 157 -28.02 23.00 -8.55
C LYS A 157 -27.94 23.62 -9.94
N ASP A 158 -26.89 24.38 -10.26
CA ASP A 158 -26.71 24.95 -11.59
C ASP A 158 -26.43 23.86 -12.64
N ALA A 159 -27.25 23.84 -13.68
CA ALA A 159 -27.12 22.91 -14.79
C ALA A 159 -25.93 23.22 -15.71
N ARG A 160 -25.50 24.49 -15.79
CA ARG A 160 -24.34 24.90 -16.62
C ARG A 160 -23.05 24.36 -16.01
N ALA A 161 -22.78 24.67 -14.74
CA ALA A 161 -21.63 24.11 -14.02
C ALA A 161 -21.62 22.57 -14.11
N ARG A 162 -22.75 21.93 -13.75
CA ARG A 162 -22.87 20.46 -13.81
C ARG A 162 -22.54 19.87 -15.19
N ASN A 163 -22.92 20.53 -16.28
CA ASN A 163 -22.59 20.06 -17.63
C ASN A 163 -21.08 20.15 -17.92
N ARG A 164 -20.38 21.19 -17.45
CA ARG A 164 -18.91 21.29 -17.57
C ARG A 164 -18.20 20.23 -16.73
N SER A 165 -18.69 19.98 -15.51
CA SER A 165 -18.17 18.94 -14.61
C SER A 165 -18.35 17.49 -15.08
N LYS A 166 -19.11 17.20 -16.15
CA LYS A 166 -19.41 15.82 -16.58
C LYS A 166 -18.16 15.00 -16.92
N ASP A 167 -17.18 15.62 -17.56
CA ASP A 167 -15.93 14.96 -17.95
C ASP A 167 -14.86 14.99 -16.83
N LEU A 168 -15.08 15.82 -15.80
CA LEU A 168 -14.23 15.91 -14.62
C LEU A 168 -14.54 14.83 -13.57
N VAL A 169 -15.74 14.23 -13.59
CA VAL A 169 -16.12 13.17 -12.64
C VAL A 169 -16.38 11.86 -13.39
N SER A 170 -15.45 10.90 -13.25
CA SER A 170 -15.49 9.63 -13.99
C SER A 170 -15.32 8.40 -13.09
N SER A 171 -15.51 7.20 -13.64
CA SER A 171 -15.31 5.93 -12.94
C SER A 171 -13.98 5.32 -13.32
N GLY A 172 -13.21 4.88 -12.32
CA GLY A 172 -12.07 3.99 -12.54
C GLY A 172 -12.51 2.53 -12.77
N ARG A 173 -11.55 1.66 -13.06
CA ARG A 173 -11.73 0.21 -13.14
C ARG A 173 -12.13 -0.34 -11.76
N PRO A 174 -13.23 -1.11 -11.64
CA PRO A 174 -13.59 -1.72 -10.38
C PRO A 174 -12.61 -2.84 -10.03
N CYS A 175 -12.53 -3.19 -8.75
CA CYS A 175 -11.72 -4.30 -8.28
C CYS A 175 -12.44 -5.13 -7.22
N VAL A 176 -11.94 -6.35 -7.03
CA VAL A 176 -12.54 -7.36 -6.16
C VAL A 176 -11.59 -7.68 -5.02
N PHE A 177 -12.10 -7.59 -3.81
CA PHE A 177 -11.42 -8.04 -2.60
C PHE A 177 -12.21 -9.18 -1.98
N ILE A 178 -11.54 -10.30 -1.74
CA ILE A 178 -12.06 -11.47 -1.04
C ILE A 178 -11.20 -11.67 0.21
N GLN A 179 -11.83 -11.82 1.37
CA GLN A 179 -11.17 -12.24 2.60
C GLN A 179 -11.70 -13.63 2.95
N HIS A 180 -10.80 -14.60 3.15
CA HIS A 180 -11.15 -15.99 3.42
C HIS A 180 -10.48 -16.45 4.72
N THR A 181 -11.29 -16.67 5.75
CA THR A 181 -10.86 -17.22 7.04
C THR A 181 -10.70 -18.74 6.95
N SER A 182 -9.75 -19.21 6.14
CA SER A 182 -9.31 -20.60 6.12
C SER A 182 -7.96 -20.74 5.44
N ARG A 183 -7.11 -21.62 5.99
CA ARG A 183 -5.85 -22.04 5.35
C ARG A 183 -6.07 -23.05 4.21
N LYS A 184 -7.25 -23.68 4.13
CA LYS A 184 -7.61 -24.47 2.95
C LYS A 184 -7.85 -23.50 1.80
N SER A 185 -7.02 -23.59 0.76
CA SER A 185 -7.22 -22.84 -0.45
C SER A 185 -8.62 -23.13 -1.00
N GLY A 186 -9.36 -22.07 -1.34
CA GLY A 186 -10.41 -22.22 -2.34
C GLY A 186 -9.79 -22.68 -3.66
N ASN A 187 -10.63 -23.04 -4.64
CA ASN A 187 -10.18 -23.27 -6.01
C ASN A 187 -9.76 -21.93 -6.63
N ILE A 188 -8.56 -21.48 -6.26
CA ILE A 188 -7.85 -20.30 -6.76
C ILE A 188 -7.29 -20.66 -8.15
N PRO A 189 -7.31 -19.75 -9.12
CA PRO A 189 -6.77 -20.05 -10.44
C PRO A 189 -5.26 -20.37 -10.39
N PRO A 190 -4.76 -21.34 -11.16
CA PRO A 190 -3.34 -21.73 -11.12
C PRO A 190 -2.39 -20.64 -11.66
N HIS A 191 -2.92 -19.62 -12.33
CA HIS A 191 -2.18 -18.44 -12.80
C HIS A 191 -2.23 -17.25 -11.82
N ALA A 192 -2.81 -17.41 -10.64
CA ALA A 192 -2.82 -16.35 -9.64
C ALA A 192 -1.41 -16.23 -9.01
N ARG A 193 -0.86 -15.00 -9.02
CA ARG A 193 0.40 -14.70 -8.32
C ARG A 193 0.14 -14.77 -6.81
N GLU A 194 1.00 -15.45 -6.07
CA GLU A 194 0.90 -15.56 -4.61
C GLU A 194 1.96 -14.70 -3.91
N PHE A 195 1.55 -13.99 -2.86
CA PHE A 195 2.41 -13.21 -1.99
C PHE A 195 2.15 -13.60 -0.54
N ILE A 196 3.18 -13.65 0.30
CA ILE A 196 3.06 -13.95 1.72
C ILE A 196 3.49 -12.71 2.52
N LEU A 197 2.59 -12.16 3.33
CA LEU A 197 2.91 -11.07 4.24
C LEU A 197 3.11 -11.61 5.66
N PRO A 198 4.34 -11.57 6.22
CA PRO A 198 4.56 -11.83 7.63
C PRO A 198 3.78 -10.84 8.50
N VAL A 199 3.04 -11.38 9.48
CA VAL A 199 2.08 -10.62 10.31
C VAL A 199 2.78 -9.70 11.31
N GLU A 200 4.05 -9.97 11.60
CA GLU A 200 4.96 -9.17 12.43
C GLU A 200 5.03 -7.69 11.98
N TYR A 201 4.77 -7.40 10.70
CA TYR A 201 4.90 -6.06 10.12
C TYR A 201 3.57 -5.30 9.94
N VAL A 202 2.45 -5.85 10.39
CA VAL A 202 1.17 -5.12 10.32
C VAL A 202 0.91 -4.44 11.66
N GLU A 203 1.01 -3.11 11.66
CA GLU A 203 0.56 -2.29 12.79
C GLU A 203 -0.87 -2.70 13.19
N THR A 204 -0.98 -3.30 14.37
CA THR A 204 -2.24 -3.46 15.07
C THR A 204 -2.51 -2.20 15.88
N ALA A 205 -3.76 -1.95 16.26
CA ALA A 205 -4.10 -0.83 17.15
C ALA A 205 -3.43 -0.92 18.55
N TRP A 206 -2.69 -1.99 18.84
CA TRP A 206 -2.10 -2.34 20.13
C TRP A 206 -0.58 -2.57 20.06
N GLY A 207 0.08 -2.13 18.98
CA GLY A 207 1.53 -2.26 18.77
C GLY A 207 1.96 -3.55 18.05
N LEU A 208 3.28 -3.78 18.04
CA LEU A 208 3.91 -4.96 17.43
C LEU A 208 3.79 -6.17 18.38
N ARG A 209 3.08 -7.22 17.96
CA ARG A 209 3.07 -8.51 18.65
C ARG A 209 3.79 -9.56 17.80
N GLN A 210 4.94 -10.03 18.27
CA GLN A 210 5.58 -11.25 17.76
C GLN A 210 4.74 -12.48 18.14
N GLY A 211 3.73 -12.77 17.32
CA GLY A 211 2.96 -14.01 17.40
C GLY A 211 3.43 -15.00 16.34
N LYS A 212 3.41 -16.30 16.64
CA LYS A 212 3.59 -17.40 15.66
C LYS A 212 2.42 -17.51 14.66
N ALA A 213 1.80 -16.40 14.29
CA ALA A 213 0.70 -16.34 13.34
C ALA A 213 1.24 -16.68 11.94
N ALA A 214 0.52 -17.51 11.18
CA ALA A 214 0.90 -17.71 9.80
C ALA A 214 0.68 -16.40 9.03
N GLY A 215 1.60 -16.10 8.12
CA GLY A 215 1.52 -14.94 7.24
C GLY A 215 0.20 -14.88 6.49
N ILE A 216 -0.24 -13.66 6.15
CA ILE A 216 -1.42 -13.46 5.30
C ILE A 216 -1.00 -13.79 3.87
N ARG A 217 -1.62 -14.81 3.27
CA ARG A 217 -1.37 -15.17 1.87
C ARG A 217 -2.31 -14.36 1.00
N VAL A 218 -1.77 -13.55 0.11
CA VAL A 218 -2.53 -12.76 -0.87
C VAL A 218 -2.33 -13.37 -2.24
N PHE A 219 -3.43 -13.61 -2.94
CA PHE A 219 -3.41 -14.05 -4.33
C PHE A 219 -3.95 -12.93 -5.20
N TYR A 220 -3.26 -12.67 -6.31
CA TYR A 220 -3.65 -11.66 -7.29
C TYR A 220 -3.80 -12.27 -8.68
N TRP A 221 -4.91 -11.96 -9.33
CA TRP A 221 -5.14 -12.24 -10.75
C TRP A 221 -6.14 -11.23 -11.33
N GLN A 222 -6.37 -11.32 -12.64
CA GLN A 222 -7.39 -10.52 -13.32
C GLN A 222 -8.44 -11.44 -13.94
N VAL A 223 -9.71 -11.02 -13.87
CA VAL A 223 -10.83 -11.71 -14.52
C VAL A 223 -11.34 -10.84 -15.66
N LYS A 224 -11.43 -11.40 -16.87
CA LYS A 224 -12.04 -10.73 -18.01
C LYS A 224 -13.56 -10.73 -17.83
N PHE A 225 -14.15 -9.54 -17.70
CA PHE A 225 -15.58 -9.33 -17.54
C PHE A 225 -16.04 -8.22 -18.49
N GLN A 226 -16.97 -8.53 -19.41
CA GLN A 226 -17.53 -7.55 -20.35
C GLN A 226 -16.47 -6.72 -21.12
N GLY A 227 -15.41 -7.40 -21.57
CA GLY A 227 -14.26 -6.79 -22.28
C GLY A 227 -13.21 -6.12 -21.38
N GLN A 228 -13.51 -5.92 -20.09
CA GLN A 228 -12.62 -5.29 -19.12
C GLN A 228 -11.86 -6.32 -18.27
N LEU A 229 -10.60 -6.04 -17.94
CA LEU A 229 -9.84 -6.79 -16.94
C LEU A 229 -10.16 -6.22 -15.55
N VAL A 230 -10.77 -7.04 -14.70
CA VAL A 230 -11.13 -6.71 -13.32
C VAL A 230 -10.12 -7.39 -12.38
N PRO A 231 -9.30 -6.64 -11.63
CA PRO A 231 -8.34 -7.23 -10.70
C PRO A 231 -9.05 -7.84 -9.48
N VAL A 232 -8.52 -8.97 -9.04
CA VAL A 232 -9.00 -9.74 -7.90
C VAL A 232 -7.86 -9.94 -6.92
N PHE A 233 -8.07 -9.49 -5.69
CA PHE A 233 -7.22 -9.73 -4.53
C PHE A 233 -7.93 -10.69 -3.59
N TYR A 234 -7.30 -11.81 -3.27
CA TYR A 234 -7.84 -12.84 -2.39
C TYR A 234 -6.89 -13.04 -1.20
N CYS A 235 -7.29 -12.61 -0.01
CA CYS A 235 -6.50 -12.69 1.20
C CYS A 235 -6.95 -13.89 2.04
N GLN A 236 -6.09 -14.90 2.18
CA GLN A 236 -6.23 -15.97 3.18
C GLN A 236 -5.60 -15.54 4.50
N HIS A 237 -6.31 -15.78 5.59
CA HIS A 237 -5.80 -15.57 6.94
C HIS A 237 -6.46 -16.56 7.90
N ASP A 238 -5.86 -16.77 9.07
CA ASP A 238 -6.55 -17.36 10.22
C ASP A 238 -7.20 -16.28 11.09
N ASP A 239 -7.90 -16.66 12.16
CA ASP A 239 -8.57 -15.68 13.02
C ASP A 239 -7.59 -14.81 13.82
N ALA A 240 -6.35 -15.24 14.05
CA ALA A 240 -5.32 -14.43 14.71
C ALA A 240 -4.89 -13.27 13.81
N SER A 241 -4.66 -13.53 12.52
CA SER A 241 -4.26 -12.52 11.53
C SER A 241 -5.42 -11.68 10.95
N LYS A 242 -6.61 -11.72 11.57
CA LYS A 242 -7.85 -11.11 11.05
C LYS A 242 -7.86 -9.59 11.03
N GLU A 243 -7.30 -8.94 12.06
CA GLU A 243 -7.15 -7.48 12.08
C GLU A 243 -6.14 -7.05 11.01
N ALA A 244 -4.99 -7.72 10.96
CA ALA A 244 -3.95 -7.47 9.97
C ALA A 244 -4.48 -7.65 8.52
N ALA A 245 -5.24 -8.72 8.24
CA ALA A 245 -5.86 -8.96 6.94
C ALA A 245 -6.93 -7.91 6.58
N ARG A 246 -7.61 -7.32 7.57
CA ARG A 246 -8.50 -6.18 7.36
C ARG A 246 -7.73 -4.91 7.03
N ASN A 247 -6.65 -4.60 7.76
CA ASN A 247 -5.83 -3.42 7.53
C ASN A 247 -5.19 -3.48 6.13
N LEU A 248 -4.65 -4.65 5.77
CA LEU A 248 -4.17 -4.94 4.43
C LEU A 248 -5.26 -4.78 3.35
N ARG A 249 -6.48 -5.27 3.56
CA ARG A 249 -7.58 -5.05 2.61
C ARG A 249 -7.85 -3.55 2.44
N LEU A 250 -7.96 -2.79 3.53
CA LEU A 250 -8.20 -1.34 3.48
C LEU A 250 -7.08 -0.62 2.71
N TYR A 251 -5.83 -1.01 2.95
CA TYR A 251 -4.64 -0.48 2.29
C TYR A 251 -4.65 -0.76 0.78
N LEU A 252 -4.77 -2.03 0.36
CA LEU A 252 -4.86 -2.41 -1.04
C LEU A 252 -6.07 -1.79 -1.75
N SER A 253 -7.20 -1.67 -1.04
CA SER A 253 -8.39 -0.95 -1.52
C SER A 253 -8.09 0.53 -1.77
N ARG A 254 -7.43 1.22 -0.83
CA ARG A 254 -7.02 2.63 -1.00
C ARG A 254 -6.01 2.78 -2.14
N MET A 255 -4.93 1.99 -2.15
CA MET A 255 -3.94 1.95 -3.24
C MET A 255 -4.59 1.81 -4.61
N TRP A 256 -5.49 0.82 -4.80
CA TRP A 256 -6.17 0.65 -6.10
C TRP A 256 -7.00 1.87 -6.49
N THR A 257 -7.56 2.59 -5.51
CA THR A 257 -8.26 3.86 -5.80
C THR A 257 -7.29 4.93 -6.30
N GLU A 258 -6.13 5.09 -5.65
CA GLU A 258 -5.12 6.08 -6.03
C GLU A 258 -4.52 5.78 -7.39
N ILE A 259 -4.21 4.51 -7.69
CA ILE A 259 -3.83 3.98 -9.00
C ILE A 259 -4.81 4.44 -10.08
N GLU A 260 -6.11 4.20 -9.89
CA GLU A 260 -7.13 4.57 -10.87
C GLU A 260 -7.38 6.07 -10.97
N CYS A 261 -7.25 6.82 -9.87
CA CYS A 261 -7.42 8.27 -9.88
C CYS A 261 -6.21 8.98 -10.50
N LEU A 262 -4.99 8.53 -10.23
CA LEU A 262 -3.77 8.95 -10.92
C LEU A 262 -3.88 8.66 -12.42
N ALA A 263 -4.26 7.44 -12.81
CA ALA A 263 -4.51 7.10 -14.21
C ALA A 263 -5.56 8.01 -14.86
N GLY A 264 -6.60 8.38 -14.11
CA GLY A 264 -7.61 9.37 -14.50
C GLY A 264 -7.04 10.75 -14.78
N CYS A 265 -6.29 11.33 -13.82
CA CYS A 265 -5.63 12.62 -13.96
C CYS A 265 -4.68 12.63 -15.16
N LEU A 266 -3.80 11.63 -15.29
CA LEU A 266 -2.81 11.58 -16.37
C LEU A 266 -3.49 11.44 -17.75
N ARG A 267 -4.60 10.70 -17.87
CA ARG A 267 -5.41 10.66 -19.11
C ARG A 267 -6.11 11.99 -19.40
N ALA A 268 -6.59 12.70 -18.39
CA ALA A 268 -7.24 14.00 -18.57
C ALA A 268 -6.23 15.09 -19.00
N ILE A 269 -5.02 15.09 -18.42
CA ILE A 269 -3.88 15.92 -18.85
C ILE A 269 -3.50 15.60 -20.30
N SER A 270 -3.26 14.32 -20.62
CA SER A 270 -2.86 13.87 -21.97
C SER A 270 -3.89 14.20 -23.07
N ARG A 271 -5.17 14.35 -22.70
CA ARG A 271 -6.27 14.77 -23.61
C ARG A 271 -6.53 16.28 -23.64
N GLY A 272 -5.83 17.09 -22.83
CA GLY A 272 -6.13 18.51 -22.66
C GLY A 272 -7.44 18.82 -21.94
N ALA A 273 -8.07 17.83 -21.29
CA ALA A 273 -9.30 18.02 -20.51
C ALA A 273 -9.03 18.69 -19.15
N LEU A 274 -7.81 18.55 -18.62
CA LEU A 274 -7.28 19.37 -17.52
C LEU A 274 -6.34 20.44 -18.09
N ALA A 275 -6.92 21.51 -18.62
CA ALA A 275 -6.21 22.72 -18.99
C ALA A 275 -6.10 23.65 -17.77
N VAL A 276 -5.08 23.46 -16.93
CA VAL A 276 -4.77 24.34 -15.80
C VAL A 276 -3.75 25.40 -16.21
N GLU A 277 -3.87 26.61 -15.66
CA GLU A 277 -2.89 27.67 -15.91
C GLU A 277 -1.52 27.27 -15.31
N PRO A 278 -0.41 27.31 -16.07
CA PRO A 278 0.91 27.03 -15.53
C PRO A 278 1.24 27.92 -14.32
N ARG A 279 1.78 27.31 -13.25
CA ARG A 279 2.03 27.94 -11.93
C ARG A 279 0.79 28.39 -11.15
N GLY A 280 -0.42 28.32 -11.69
CA GLY A 280 -1.68 28.64 -10.99
C GLY A 280 -1.95 27.73 -9.78
N ALA A 281 -2.92 28.09 -8.93
CA ALA A 281 -3.23 27.36 -7.70
C ALA A 281 -3.68 25.92 -7.97
N GLU A 282 -4.51 25.72 -9.00
CA GLU A 282 -5.01 24.44 -9.48
C GLU A 282 -3.86 23.56 -10.00
N ALA A 283 -2.89 24.13 -10.70
CA ALA A 283 -1.70 23.42 -11.17
C ALA A 283 -0.80 22.99 -10.00
N GLN A 284 -0.67 23.83 -8.96
CA GLN A 284 0.09 23.50 -7.75
C GLN A 284 -0.58 22.36 -6.95
N GLU A 285 -1.91 22.39 -6.77
CA GLU A 285 -2.64 21.30 -6.11
C GLU A 285 -2.64 20.01 -6.95
N LEU A 286 -2.77 20.08 -8.28
CA LEU A 286 -2.66 18.93 -9.17
C LEU A 286 -1.25 18.30 -9.12
N GLN A 287 -0.20 19.12 -9.12
CA GLN A 287 1.18 18.66 -8.98
C GLN A 287 1.44 18.02 -7.62
N LYS A 288 0.94 18.63 -6.54
CA LYS A 288 1.02 18.09 -5.17
C LYS A 288 0.32 16.73 -5.09
N TYR A 289 -0.92 16.65 -5.59
CA TYR A 289 -1.68 15.41 -5.68
C TYR A 289 -0.93 14.31 -6.44
N ILE A 290 -0.43 14.59 -7.65
CA ILE A 290 0.30 13.60 -8.46
C ILE A 290 1.58 13.14 -7.74
N ASN A 291 2.35 14.08 -7.19
CA ASN A 291 3.54 13.77 -6.40
C ASN A 291 3.23 12.88 -5.18
N ASP A 292 2.15 13.17 -4.45
CA ASP A 292 1.80 12.45 -3.23
C ASP A 292 1.19 11.07 -3.55
N ALA A 293 0.38 10.95 -4.60
CA ALA A 293 -0.07 9.66 -5.13
C ALA A 293 1.10 8.77 -5.58
N ILE A 294 2.08 9.33 -6.32
CA ILE A 294 3.30 8.61 -6.70
C ILE A 294 4.11 8.21 -5.47
N LYS A 295 4.25 9.09 -4.46
CA LYS A 295 4.91 8.74 -3.19
C LYS A 295 4.17 7.62 -2.45
N HIS A 296 2.84 7.61 -2.43
CA HIS A 296 2.07 6.55 -1.79
C HIS A 296 2.29 5.20 -2.50
N ILE A 297 2.24 5.17 -3.83
CA ILE A 297 2.49 3.97 -4.65
C ILE A 297 3.96 3.51 -4.52
N LYS A 298 4.95 4.42 -4.53
CA LYS A 298 6.37 4.07 -4.37
C LYS A 298 6.73 3.66 -2.94
N ARG A 299 6.18 4.32 -1.90
CA ARG A 299 6.37 3.94 -0.47
C ARG A 299 5.77 2.57 -0.19
N LEU A 300 4.61 2.28 -0.80
CA LEU A 300 4.03 0.95 -0.78
C LEU A 300 5.04 -0.05 -1.34
N GLY A 301 5.60 0.23 -2.52
CA GLY A 301 6.67 -0.57 -3.12
C GLY A 301 7.92 -0.76 -2.26
N SER A 302 8.46 0.29 -1.62
CA SER A 302 9.71 0.22 -0.82
C SER A 302 9.52 -0.39 0.57
N ASN A 303 8.32 -0.29 1.14
CA ASN A 303 7.99 -0.96 2.40
C ASN A 303 7.51 -2.40 2.14
N SER A 304 6.80 -2.66 1.04
CA SER A 304 6.41 -4.00 0.64
C SER A 304 7.59 -4.82 0.15
N SER A 305 8.59 -4.25 -0.53
CA SER A 305 9.77 -5.03 -0.96
C SER A 305 10.51 -5.66 0.23
N LYS A 306 10.56 -4.97 1.37
CA LYS A 306 11.11 -5.48 2.64
C LYS A 306 10.27 -6.59 3.30
N ILE A 307 8.99 -6.71 2.97
CA ILE A 307 8.01 -7.56 3.70
C ILE A 307 7.45 -8.69 2.80
N VAL A 308 7.40 -8.47 1.48
CA VAL A 308 6.56 -9.21 0.52
C VAL A 308 7.27 -9.45 -0.83
N GLY A 309 8.50 -8.96 -0.99
CA GLY A 309 9.21 -8.99 -2.27
C GLY A 309 8.71 -7.94 -3.27
N HIS A 310 9.28 -7.96 -4.47
CA HIS A 310 9.00 -6.96 -5.50
C HIS A 310 7.61 -7.08 -6.11
N ASP A 311 6.90 -8.20 -6.01
CA ASP A 311 5.71 -8.42 -6.84
C ASP A 311 4.48 -7.54 -6.49
N ILE A 312 4.39 -7.01 -5.26
CA ILE A 312 3.37 -5.99 -4.92
C ILE A 312 3.69 -4.64 -5.59
N TYR A 313 4.96 -4.38 -5.92
CA TYR A 313 5.41 -3.22 -6.69
C TYR A 313 4.78 -3.18 -8.09
N ASP A 314 4.78 -4.33 -8.78
CA ASP A 314 4.20 -4.50 -10.12
C ASP A 314 2.73 -4.06 -10.16
N ILE A 315 1.97 -4.37 -9.11
CA ILE A 315 0.56 -3.97 -9.00
C ILE A 315 0.42 -2.45 -8.99
N GLY A 316 1.34 -1.73 -8.33
CA GLY A 316 1.44 -0.27 -8.38
C GLY A 316 1.75 0.25 -9.79
N TYR A 317 2.55 -0.49 -10.56
CA TYR A 317 2.95 -0.14 -11.92
C TYR A 317 1.89 -0.50 -12.98
N SER A 318 0.86 -1.30 -12.64
CA SER A 318 -0.30 -1.60 -13.50
C SER A 318 -1.18 -0.38 -13.91
N VAL A 319 -0.88 0.81 -13.37
CA VAL A 319 -1.33 2.10 -13.96
C VAL A 319 -0.84 2.22 -15.41
N PHE A 320 0.47 1.98 -15.59
CA PHE A 320 1.21 2.31 -16.81
C PHE A 320 1.18 1.21 -17.86
N GLU A 321 0.82 -0.03 -17.48
CA GLU A 321 0.40 -1.07 -18.43
C GLU A 321 -0.74 -0.62 -19.38
N THR A 322 -1.49 0.43 -19.01
CA THR A 322 -2.55 1.01 -19.86
C THR A 322 -2.11 2.19 -20.74
N PHE A 323 -0.86 2.63 -20.62
CA PHE A 323 -0.28 3.71 -21.43
C PHE A 323 0.73 3.08 -22.41
N ASN A 324 0.59 3.37 -23.71
CA ASN A 324 1.65 3.04 -24.67
C ASN A 324 2.73 4.14 -24.66
N GLU A 325 3.85 3.89 -25.33
CA GLU A 325 4.98 4.83 -25.45
C GLU A 325 4.57 6.22 -25.99
N GLN A 326 3.58 6.29 -26.89
CA GLN A 326 3.06 7.58 -27.39
C GLN A 326 2.26 8.31 -26.31
N ASP A 327 1.49 7.62 -25.48
CA ASP A 327 0.75 8.22 -24.39
C ASP A 327 1.69 8.71 -23.27
N VAL A 328 2.76 7.96 -22.98
CA VAL A 328 3.86 8.42 -22.09
C VAL A 328 4.53 9.67 -22.68
N THR A 329 4.87 9.66 -23.97
CA THR A 329 5.47 10.82 -24.66
C THR A 329 4.56 12.05 -24.67
N ARG A 330 3.24 11.87 -24.90
CA ARG A 330 2.24 12.96 -24.80
C ARG A 330 2.14 13.49 -23.38
N LEU A 331 2.17 12.61 -22.39
CA LEU A 331 2.08 12.95 -20.99
C LEU A 331 3.32 13.73 -20.52
N GLU A 332 4.53 13.34 -20.92
CA GLU A 332 5.75 14.11 -20.68
C GLU A 332 5.62 15.54 -21.22
N LYS A 333 5.27 15.68 -22.51
CA LYS A 333 5.07 17.01 -23.13
C LYS A 333 3.98 17.83 -22.43
N ALA A 334 2.88 17.22 -22.00
CA ALA A 334 1.82 17.91 -21.30
C ALA A 334 2.25 18.35 -19.89
N LEU A 335 3.00 17.52 -19.16
CA LEU A 335 3.55 17.88 -17.85
C LEU A 335 4.61 18.99 -17.95
N ASP A 336 5.43 18.99 -19.01
CA ASP A 336 6.39 20.05 -19.29
C ASP A 336 5.69 21.39 -19.62
N VAL A 337 4.60 21.37 -20.41
CA VAL A 337 3.77 22.56 -20.70
C VAL A 337 3.09 23.12 -19.45
N LEU A 338 2.67 22.24 -18.52
CA LEU A 338 2.15 22.65 -17.21
C LEU A 338 3.26 23.03 -16.20
N GLU A 339 4.53 23.04 -16.64
CA GLU A 339 5.73 23.34 -15.85
C GLU A 339 5.88 22.50 -14.57
N PHE A 340 5.56 21.21 -14.65
CA PHE A 340 5.72 20.31 -13.52
C PHE A 340 7.20 20.16 -13.12
N ARG A 341 7.45 20.07 -11.81
CA ARG A 341 8.78 19.81 -11.26
C ARG A 341 9.37 18.55 -11.88
N ARG A 342 10.60 18.65 -12.39
CA ARG A 342 11.31 17.58 -13.12
C ARG A 342 11.35 16.23 -12.39
N ASN A 343 11.32 16.20 -11.06
CA ASN A 343 11.28 14.96 -10.28
C ASN A 343 9.94 14.22 -10.43
N VAL A 344 8.82 14.94 -10.61
CA VAL A 344 7.50 14.35 -10.87
C VAL A 344 7.45 13.82 -12.30
N VAL A 345 7.91 14.62 -13.28
CA VAL A 345 7.99 14.21 -14.69
C VAL A 345 8.85 12.94 -14.84
N ARG A 346 10.05 12.92 -14.24
CA ARG A 346 10.91 11.74 -14.19
C ARG A 346 10.19 10.56 -13.53
N ALA A 347 9.57 10.74 -12.37
CA ALA A 347 8.88 9.64 -11.70
C ALA A 347 7.71 9.06 -12.52
N VAL A 348 7.00 9.88 -13.29
CA VAL A 348 5.97 9.41 -14.25
C VAL A 348 6.60 8.66 -15.41
N LYS A 349 7.71 9.14 -15.98
CA LYS A 349 8.50 8.46 -17.03
C LYS A 349 8.99 7.09 -16.57
N ASP A 350 9.65 7.02 -15.41
CA ASP A 350 10.20 5.78 -14.85
C ASP A 350 9.12 4.71 -14.66
N MET A 351 7.89 5.13 -14.32
CA MET A 351 6.74 4.23 -14.22
C MET A 351 6.18 3.85 -15.60
N GLY A 352 6.17 4.78 -16.56
CA GLY A 352 5.74 4.57 -17.94
C GLY A 352 6.61 3.62 -18.76
N THR A 353 7.93 3.59 -18.53
CA THR A 353 8.86 2.70 -19.25
C THR A 353 8.89 1.26 -18.68
N GLY A 354 8.07 0.95 -17.67
CA GLY A 354 8.12 -0.34 -16.97
C GLY A 354 9.46 -0.60 -16.25
N SER A 355 10.32 0.41 -16.14
CA SER A 355 11.62 0.34 -15.49
C SER A 355 11.43 0.41 -13.97
N ALA A 356 10.95 -0.69 -13.39
CA ALA A 356 10.98 -0.86 -11.94
C ALA A 356 12.44 -0.62 -11.47
N PRO A 357 12.69 0.31 -10.54
CA PRO A 357 14.03 0.58 -10.05
C PRO A 357 14.57 -0.66 -9.35
N THR A 358 15.47 -1.36 -10.04
CA THR A 358 16.13 -2.58 -9.56
C THR A 358 16.92 -2.26 -8.30
N THR A 359 16.27 -2.48 -7.14
CA THR A 359 16.88 -2.22 -5.84
C THR A 359 17.76 -3.41 -5.49
N VAL A 360 19.02 -3.38 -5.93
CA VAL A 360 20.00 -4.41 -5.61
C VAL A 360 20.40 -4.26 -4.14
N ILE A 361 19.94 -5.17 -3.29
CA ILE A 361 20.32 -5.25 -1.87
C ILE A 361 21.52 -6.20 -1.76
N ILE A 362 22.64 -5.72 -1.20
CA ILE A 362 23.94 -6.42 -1.21
C ILE A 362 24.44 -6.65 0.21
N THR A 363 25.09 -7.81 0.45
CA THR A 363 25.37 -8.34 1.80
C THR A 363 26.82 -8.85 2.09
N GLN A 364 27.76 -8.98 1.10
CA GLN A 364 29.13 -9.60 1.13
C GLN A 364 30.43 -8.78 0.76
N GLY A 365 31.34 -8.37 1.67
CA GLY A 365 32.56 -7.46 1.53
C GLY A 365 32.94 -6.66 0.23
N VAL A 366 33.29 -5.33 0.30
CA VAL A 366 33.76 -4.51 -0.86
C VAL A 366 35.26 -4.18 -0.85
N TYR A 367 35.96 -4.48 -1.96
CA TYR A 367 37.33 -4.03 -2.30
C TYR A 367 37.45 -3.71 -3.80
N MET A 368 38.41 -2.86 -4.20
CA MET A 368 38.57 -2.40 -5.60
C MET A 368 39.82 -2.95 -6.29
N THR A 369 39.66 -3.53 -7.49
CA THR A 369 40.71 -3.65 -8.52
C THR A 369 40.12 -3.43 -9.92
N LYS A 370 40.98 -3.24 -10.93
CA LYS A 370 40.72 -2.33 -12.06
C LYS A 370 39.75 -2.83 -13.16
N GLU A 371 39.45 -4.12 -13.25
CA GLU A 371 38.83 -4.71 -14.47
C GLU A 371 37.69 -5.74 -14.22
N THR A 372 37.16 -5.88 -13.00
CA THR A 372 36.06 -6.81 -12.73
C THR A 372 35.03 -6.23 -11.74
N TYR A 373 33.75 -6.27 -12.09
CA TYR A 373 32.65 -5.85 -11.21
C TYR A 373 32.13 -7.03 -10.38
N SER A 374 32.56 -7.11 -9.13
CA SER A 374 32.02 -8.02 -8.10
C SER A 374 31.62 -7.20 -6.87
N PHE A 375 30.40 -7.41 -6.36
CA PHE A 375 29.71 -6.45 -5.49
C PHE A 375 29.60 -6.88 -4.03
N GLY A 376 29.61 -5.92 -3.10
CA GLY A 376 29.54 -6.16 -1.64
C GLY A 376 28.67 -5.20 -0.80
N PRO A 377 28.63 -5.35 0.54
CA PRO A 377 27.56 -4.93 1.44
C PRO A 377 27.59 -3.43 1.70
N GLY A 378 26.44 -2.89 2.14
CA GLY A 378 26.33 -1.50 2.61
C GLY A 378 26.48 -0.45 1.50
N SER A 379 27.07 -0.81 0.37
CA SER A 379 27.10 -0.04 -0.86
C SER A 379 25.74 -0.11 -1.54
N GLN A 380 24.99 0.98 -1.51
CA GLN A 380 23.80 1.14 -2.36
C GLN A 380 24.20 1.86 -3.65
N LEU A 381 24.00 1.19 -4.77
CA LEU A 381 24.38 1.69 -6.08
C LEU A 381 23.20 2.43 -6.71
N ASN A 382 23.15 3.75 -6.47
CA ASN A 382 21.98 4.59 -6.76
C ASN A 382 21.62 4.68 -8.25
N GLN A 383 22.57 4.56 -9.17
CA GLN A 383 22.29 4.49 -10.61
C GLN A 383 23.46 3.88 -11.41
N VAL A 384 23.17 2.95 -12.32
CA VAL A 384 24.06 2.59 -13.45
C VAL A 384 23.50 3.24 -14.70
N GLN A 385 24.33 3.96 -15.45
CA GLN A 385 24.06 4.29 -16.85
C GLN A 385 25.07 3.56 -17.73
N SER A 386 24.59 2.92 -18.79
CA SER A 386 25.46 2.30 -19.80
C SER A 386 26.33 3.37 -20.44
N GLY A 387 27.66 3.22 -20.34
CA GLY A 387 28.64 4.12 -20.96
C GLY A 387 29.04 5.38 -20.17
N ALA A 388 28.64 5.53 -18.91
CA ALA A 388 29.02 6.69 -18.07
C ALA A 388 29.62 6.28 -16.72
N SER A 389 30.41 7.17 -16.12
CA SER A 389 31.03 6.97 -14.80
C SER A 389 29.97 6.92 -13.69
N ALA A 390 30.03 5.89 -12.84
CA ALA A 390 29.16 5.77 -11.69
C ALA A 390 29.47 6.86 -10.67
N THR A 391 28.48 7.72 -10.37
CA THR A 391 28.61 8.74 -9.33
C THR A 391 28.08 8.15 -8.01
N ILE A 392 28.99 7.82 -7.09
CA ILE A 392 28.63 7.37 -5.74
C ILE A 392 28.22 8.60 -4.93
N GLY A 393 26.96 8.99 -5.04
CA GLY A 393 26.35 9.92 -4.09
C GLY A 393 26.19 9.23 -2.75
N GLY A 394 27.05 9.57 -1.78
CA GLY A 394 26.85 9.17 -0.39
C GLY A 394 25.49 9.66 0.11
N PRO A 395 24.75 8.86 0.90
CA PRO A 395 23.50 9.31 1.50
C PRO A 395 23.77 10.45 2.49
N ASP A 396 22.72 11.16 2.90
CA ASP A 396 22.81 12.11 4.01
C ASP A 396 23.42 11.40 5.22
N ASN A 397 24.63 11.84 5.64
CA ASN A 397 25.40 11.21 6.72
C ASN A 397 24.55 10.95 7.95
N ARG A 398 23.59 11.84 8.27
CA ARG A 398 22.67 11.69 9.40
C ARG A 398 21.83 10.42 9.33
N THR A 399 21.38 10.02 8.14
CA THR A 399 20.59 8.80 7.94
C THR A 399 21.47 7.56 8.08
N GLN A 400 22.71 7.60 7.60
CA GLN A 400 23.68 6.51 7.79
C GLN A 400 24.07 6.35 9.26
N THR A 401 24.46 7.43 9.94
CA THR A 401 24.76 7.43 11.39
C THR A 401 23.57 6.92 12.20
N GLN A 402 22.34 7.32 11.86
CA GLN A 402 21.16 6.83 12.57
C GLN A 402 20.90 5.33 12.35
N ILE A 403 21.12 4.81 11.13
CA ILE A 403 21.00 3.36 10.85
C ILE A 403 22.09 2.58 11.59
N VAL A 404 23.34 3.07 11.58
CA VAL A 404 24.47 2.49 12.32
C VAL A 404 24.18 2.46 13.82
N ASN A 405 23.82 3.60 14.43
CA ASN A 405 23.54 3.68 15.87
C ASN A 405 22.35 2.79 16.29
N ASN A 406 21.28 2.72 15.48
CA ASN A 406 20.15 1.82 15.75
C ASN A 406 20.55 0.33 15.66
N THR A 407 21.38 -0.02 14.69
CA THR A 407 21.85 -1.41 14.48
C THR A 407 22.79 -1.82 15.61
N LEU A 408 23.74 -0.93 15.96
CA LEU A 408 24.67 -1.09 17.07
C LEU A 408 23.92 -1.27 18.39
N THR A 409 22.95 -0.39 18.70
CA THR A 409 22.11 -0.48 19.90
C THR A 409 21.36 -1.82 19.99
N GLY A 410 20.80 -2.31 18.86
CA GLY A 410 20.10 -3.59 18.81
C GLY A 410 21.02 -4.78 19.08
N LEU A 411 22.17 -4.84 18.42
CA LEU A 411 23.16 -5.90 18.60
C LEU A 411 23.77 -5.89 20.02
N SER A 412 24.04 -4.72 20.59
CA SER A 412 24.52 -4.58 21.96
C SER A 412 23.49 -5.08 22.99
N ALA A 413 22.20 -4.81 22.79
CA ALA A 413 21.15 -5.31 23.66
C ALA A 413 20.96 -6.84 23.54
N GLU A 414 21.08 -7.42 22.34
CA GLU A 414 21.04 -8.87 22.16
C GLU A 414 22.24 -9.57 22.82
N LEU A 415 23.43 -8.99 22.69
CA LEU A 415 24.64 -9.42 23.39
C LEU A 415 24.44 -9.45 24.91
N GLU A 416 23.87 -8.38 25.49
CA GLU A 416 23.59 -8.31 26.93
C GLU A 416 22.63 -9.42 27.39
N GLN A 417 21.56 -9.68 26.64
CA GLN A 417 20.63 -10.77 26.98
C GLN A 417 21.28 -12.16 26.91
N LEU A 418 22.18 -12.40 25.95
CA LEU A 418 22.89 -13.67 25.85
C LEU A 418 23.91 -13.87 26.97
N VAL A 419 24.67 -12.83 27.34
CA VAL A 419 25.59 -12.86 28.48
C VAL A 419 24.83 -13.09 29.79
N LEU A 420 23.72 -12.37 30.02
CA LEU A 420 22.85 -12.59 31.18
C LEU A 420 22.26 -14.02 31.24
N ALA A 421 21.86 -14.57 30.10
CA ALA A 421 21.38 -15.95 30.01
C ALA A 421 22.49 -16.98 30.31
N ALA A 422 23.71 -16.73 29.84
CA ALA A 422 24.88 -17.58 30.11
C ALA A 422 25.25 -17.58 31.60
N ILE A 423 25.33 -16.41 32.22
CA ILE A 423 25.52 -16.23 33.67
C ILE A 423 24.43 -16.98 34.45
N LYS A 424 23.15 -16.76 34.13
CA LYS A 424 22.02 -17.42 34.80
C LYS A 424 22.04 -18.95 34.65
N SER A 425 22.65 -19.48 33.59
CA SER A 425 22.83 -20.91 33.37
C SER A 425 24.06 -21.52 34.05
N GLY A 426 24.85 -20.71 34.79
CA GLY A 426 26.10 -21.15 35.42
C GLY A 426 27.23 -21.42 34.43
N LYS A 427 27.11 -20.94 33.19
CA LYS A 427 28.13 -21.11 32.12
C LYS A 427 29.17 -19.99 32.08
N LEU A 428 28.89 -18.87 32.76
CA LEU A 428 29.80 -17.76 33.00
C LEU A 428 29.77 -17.42 34.49
N SER A 429 30.90 -16.96 35.02
CA SER A 429 30.97 -16.51 36.41
C SER A 429 30.36 -15.12 36.58
N LEU A 430 29.88 -14.83 37.79
CA LEU A 430 29.42 -13.51 38.19
C LEU A 430 30.58 -12.62 38.71
N ASP A 431 31.76 -13.20 38.97
CA ASP A 431 32.87 -12.57 39.71
C ASP A 431 33.70 -11.54 38.90
N GLY A 432 33.10 -10.95 37.87
CA GLY A 432 33.49 -9.62 37.37
C GLY A 432 34.02 -9.56 35.96
N ILE A 433 34.23 -8.31 35.51
CA ILE A 433 34.62 -7.91 34.15
C ILE A 433 33.51 -8.08 33.10
N GLU A 434 33.02 -9.29 32.81
CA GLU A 434 32.20 -9.55 31.60
C GLU A 434 30.86 -8.79 31.54
N HIS A 435 30.06 -8.84 32.61
CA HIS A 435 28.75 -8.16 32.63
C HIS A 435 28.87 -6.63 32.58
N GLU A 436 29.85 -6.07 33.30
CA GLU A 436 30.12 -4.62 33.28
C GLU A 436 30.70 -4.18 31.93
N LYS A 437 31.54 -4.98 31.28
CA LYS A 437 31.99 -4.74 29.89
C LYS A 437 30.84 -4.80 28.90
N THR A 438 29.85 -5.66 29.13
CA THR A 438 28.65 -5.72 28.28
C THR A 438 27.76 -4.48 28.45
N LYS A 439 27.58 -3.99 29.69
CA LYS A 439 26.94 -2.68 29.93
C LYS A 439 27.70 -1.52 29.31
N GLU A 440 29.04 -1.54 29.37
CA GLU A 440 29.89 -0.52 28.75
C GLU A 440 29.64 -0.44 27.23
N ILE A 441 29.52 -1.58 26.56
CA ILE A 441 29.14 -1.65 25.14
C ILE A 441 27.76 -1.02 24.89
N VAL A 442 26.74 -1.39 25.67
CA VAL A 442 25.37 -0.85 25.52
C VAL A 442 25.33 0.66 25.75
N LEU A 443 25.99 1.15 26.81
CA LEU A 443 26.03 2.58 27.16
C LEU A 443 26.85 3.41 26.17
N GLU A 444 27.89 2.86 25.56
CA GLU A 444 28.68 3.54 24.52
C GLU A 444 27.94 3.53 23.17
N ALA A 445 27.24 2.44 22.82
CA ALA A 445 26.43 2.31 21.61
C ALA A 445 25.22 3.26 21.55
N GLN A 446 24.66 3.63 22.71
CA GLN A 446 23.54 4.57 22.83
C GLN A 446 23.93 6.05 22.66
N LYS A 447 25.22 6.37 22.55
CA LYS A 447 25.68 7.76 22.38
C LYS A 447 25.42 8.28 20.95
N PRO A 448 25.27 9.60 20.76
CA PRO A 448 25.17 10.20 19.43
C PRO A 448 26.36 9.83 18.53
N GLU A 449 27.55 9.75 19.12
CA GLU A 449 28.81 9.35 18.47
C GLU A 449 29.46 8.24 19.32
N PRO A 450 29.22 6.95 19.00
CA PRO A 450 29.79 5.82 19.74
C PRO A 450 31.32 5.73 19.58
N ASN A 451 32.04 5.50 20.69
CA ASN A 451 33.48 5.29 20.64
C ASN A 451 33.83 3.84 20.27
N ALA A 452 34.14 3.60 18.99
CA ALA A 452 34.49 2.28 18.47
C ALA A 452 35.62 1.59 19.26
N THR A 453 36.67 2.32 19.65
CA THR A 453 37.81 1.77 20.40
C THR A 453 37.41 1.20 21.76
N LYS A 454 36.47 1.83 22.46
CA LYS A 454 35.94 1.30 23.73
C LYS A 454 35.08 0.06 23.52
N ILE A 455 34.20 0.08 22.51
CA ILE A 455 33.33 -1.06 22.20
C ILE A 455 34.17 -2.28 21.80
N LEU A 456 35.18 -2.10 20.95
CA LEU A 456 36.11 -3.15 20.54
C LEU A 456 36.95 -3.68 21.72
N GLY A 457 37.44 -2.81 22.60
CA GLY A 457 38.17 -3.23 23.81
C GLY A 457 37.30 -4.05 24.79
N ALA A 458 36.03 -3.66 24.95
CA ALA A 458 35.07 -4.41 25.76
C ALA A 458 34.69 -5.75 25.11
N LEU A 459 34.48 -5.79 23.79
CA LEU A 459 34.23 -7.03 23.04
C LEU A 459 35.38 -8.01 23.15
N GLY A 460 36.63 -7.58 22.93
CA GLY A 460 37.80 -8.46 23.05
C GLY A 460 37.96 -9.06 24.45
N THR A 461 37.49 -8.35 25.48
CA THR A 461 37.47 -8.85 26.86
C THR A 461 36.41 -9.96 27.05
N ILE A 462 35.21 -9.78 26.47
CA ILE A 462 34.13 -10.77 26.49
C ILE A 462 34.51 -12.01 25.67
N GLU A 463 35.08 -11.83 24.49
CA GLU A 463 35.55 -12.92 23.63
C GLU A 463 36.68 -13.73 24.29
N GLY A 464 37.60 -13.07 24.99
CA GLY A 464 38.67 -13.70 25.75
C GLY A 464 38.15 -14.74 26.76
N ALA A 465 37.08 -14.41 27.49
CA ALA A 465 36.44 -15.30 28.46
C ALA A 465 35.64 -16.44 27.81
N LEU A 466 35.05 -16.20 26.64
CA LEU A 466 34.15 -17.16 25.98
C LEU A 466 34.84 -18.29 25.21
N ASN A 467 36.15 -18.20 24.98
CA ASN A 467 36.96 -19.24 24.33
C ASN A 467 36.85 -20.64 24.98
N HIS A 468 36.30 -20.74 26.19
CA HIS A 468 36.10 -22.00 26.92
C HIS A 468 34.61 -22.44 27.04
N VAL A 469 33.66 -21.70 26.45
CA VAL A 469 32.21 -21.92 26.65
C VAL A 469 31.50 -22.36 25.36
N SER A 470 31.34 -23.67 25.19
CA SER A 470 30.72 -24.25 24.00
C SER A 470 29.23 -23.89 23.83
N GLY A 471 28.82 -23.73 22.57
CA GLY A 471 27.44 -23.49 22.11
C GLY A 471 26.89 -22.07 22.33
N ILE A 472 27.05 -21.47 23.52
CA ILE A 472 26.64 -20.05 23.72
C ILE A 472 27.74 -19.09 23.25
N GLY A 473 29.02 -19.46 23.41
CA GLY A 473 30.15 -18.67 22.89
C GLY A 473 30.04 -18.39 21.39
N GLU A 474 29.70 -19.40 20.59
CA GLU A 474 29.51 -19.25 19.12
C GLU A 474 28.50 -18.16 18.75
N LYS A 475 27.38 -18.05 19.48
CA LYS A 475 26.36 -17.02 19.24
C LYS A 475 26.85 -15.64 19.65
N ILE A 476 27.59 -15.55 20.74
CA ILE A 476 28.17 -14.29 21.21
C ILE A 476 29.27 -13.82 20.25
N HIS A 477 30.15 -14.71 19.77
CA HIS A 477 31.14 -14.38 18.73
C HIS A 477 30.47 -13.91 17.44
N ALA A 478 29.41 -14.57 16.98
CA ALA A 478 28.66 -14.13 15.80
C ALA A 478 28.10 -12.70 15.96
N ILE A 479 27.62 -12.32 17.15
CA ILE A 479 27.15 -10.95 17.42
C ILE A 479 28.32 -9.97 17.60
N ALA A 480 29.42 -10.39 18.22
CA ALA A 480 30.64 -9.59 18.32
C ALA A 480 31.20 -9.26 16.93
N ASP A 481 31.23 -10.22 16.01
CA ASP A 481 31.67 -10.02 14.62
C ASP A 481 30.69 -9.13 13.83
N MET A 482 29.37 -9.25 14.06
CA MET A 482 28.41 -8.30 13.51
C MET A 482 28.66 -6.87 14.02
N ILE A 483 28.94 -6.67 15.32
CA ILE A 483 29.29 -5.36 15.88
C ILE A 483 30.60 -4.83 15.29
N LYS A 484 31.65 -5.66 15.19
CA LYS A 484 32.93 -5.33 14.53
C LYS A 484 32.77 -4.95 13.05
N SER A 485 31.72 -5.41 12.38
CA SER A 485 31.43 -5.07 10.97
C SER A 485 30.58 -3.80 10.79
N VAL A 486 30.02 -3.26 11.88
CA VAL A 486 29.19 -2.05 11.93
C VAL A 486 30.00 -0.82 12.38
N LEU A 487 31.08 -1.05 13.14
CA LEU A 487 32.07 -0.06 13.57
C LEU A 487 33.18 0.14 12.53
#